data_AF-A0A537TIH9-F1
#
_entry.id   AF-A0A537TIH9-F1
#
_cell.length_a   1.000
_cell.length_b   1.000
_cell.length_c   1.000
_cell.angle_alpha   90.00
_cell.angle_beta   90.00
_cell.angle_gamma   90.00
#
_symmetry.space_group_name_H-M   'P 1'
#
loop_
_entity.id
_entity.type
_entity.pdbx_description
1 polymer ?
#
loop_
_entity_poly.entity_id
_entity_poly.type
_entity_poly.pdbx_seq_one_letter_code
_entity_poly.pdbx_strand_id
1 'polypeptide(L)'
;LESIAYVLVAAVGLLALGFLIVLGPLIFRTALRYAPWLEPLEGTFTFFRIAIAVVVLTVALFVAHKWLPAGHRRLIAILPGIVATLALWLVAGIAFGRYLAEFATTYVSYYAGLASAMIALVFLYWTASIFVYGGALNAAMLRPRSAATAAIADI
;
A
#
# COMPACT_ATOMS: atom_id res chain seq x y z
N LEU A 1 19.32 11.59 -12.39
CA LEU A 1 18.56 12.75 -11.87
C LEU A 1 17.06 12.47 -11.83
N GLU A 2 16.46 11.92 -12.90
CA GLU A 2 15.05 11.51 -12.93
C GLU A 2 14.60 10.63 -11.73
N SER A 3 15.34 9.56 -11.40
CA SER A 3 15.02 8.68 -10.26
C SER A 3 14.94 9.40 -8.90
N ILE A 4 15.83 10.38 -8.64
CA ILE A 4 15.84 11.15 -7.38
C ILE A 4 14.64 12.10 -7.32
N ALA A 5 14.31 12.75 -8.43
CA ALA A 5 13.12 13.59 -8.51
C ALA A 5 11.84 12.79 -8.25
N TYR A 6 11.77 11.54 -8.72
CA TYR A 6 10.62 10.65 -8.47
C TYR A 6 10.49 10.24 -7.01
N VAL A 7 11.59 9.86 -6.37
CA VAL A 7 11.60 9.53 -4.94
C VAL A 7 11.18 10.74 -4.10
N LEU A 8 11.66 11.95 -4.46
CA LEU A 8 11.27 13.19 -3.79
C LEU A 8 9.78 13.50 -3.93
N VAL A 9 9.22 13.41 -5.14
CA VAL A 9 7.79 13.67 -5.36
C VAL A 9 6.92 12.64 -4.63
N ALA A 10 7.28 11.36 -4.69
CA ALA A 10 6.58 10.31 -3.96
C ALA A 10 6.67 10.50 -2.44
N ALA A 11 7.84 10.84 -1.92
CA ALA A 11 8.05 11.10 -0.49
C ALA A 11 7.25 12.32 -0.02
N VAL A 12 7.27 13.42 -0.77
CA VAL A 12 6.48 14.63 -0.46
C VAL A 12 4.98 14.33 -0.53
N GLY A 13 4.53 13.55 -1.54
CA GLY A 13 3.13 13.14 -1.65
C GLY A 13 2.67 12.28 -0.47
N LEU A 14 3.49 11.30 -0.05
CA LEU A 14 3.23 10.45 1.10
C LEU A 14 3.24 11.24 2.42
N LEU A 15 4.17 12.18 2.58
CA LEU A 15 4.23 13.07 3.73
C LEU A 15 2.99 13.97 3.80
N ALA A 16 2.59 14.57 2.68
CA ALA A 16 1.38 15.39 2.60
C ALA A 16 0.14 14.58 2.94
N LEU A 17 0.03 13.35 2.43
CA LEU A 17 -1.06 12.42 2.75
C LEU A 17 -1.11 12.05 4.24
N GLY A 18 0.03 11.67 4.82
CA GLY A 18 0.13 11.37 6.25
C GLY A 18 -0.25 12.58 7.09
N PHE A 19 0.20 13.78 6.70
CA PHE A 19 -0.12 15.01 7.40
C PHE A 19 -1.61 15.35 7.31
N LEU A 20 -2.21 15.31 6.11
CA LEU A 20 -3.61 15.67 5.92
C LEU A 20 -4.57 14.65 6.53
N ILE A 21 -4.30 13.35 6.39
CA ILE A 21 -5.22 12.31 6.86
C ILE A 21 -5.11 12.08 8.36
N VAL A 22 -3.89 12.12 8.91
CA VAL A 22 -3.64 11.76 10.31
C VAL A 22 -3.48 13.02 11.17
N LEU A 23 -2.50 13.87 10.88
CA LEU A 23 -2.21 15.04 11.73
C LEU A 23 -3.28 16.14 11.63
N GLY A 24 -3.84 16.38 10.44
CA GLY A 24 -4.86 17.39 10.18
C GLY A 24 -6.05 17.33 11.14
N PRO A 25 -6.76 16.19 11.28
CA PRO A 25 -7.85 16.06 12.26
C PRO A 25 -7.37 16.18 13.71
N LEU A 26 -6.18 15.66 14.05
CA LEU A 26 -5.62 15.73 15.40
C LEU A 26 -5.33 17.16 15.84
N ILE A 27 -4.71 17.95 14.96
CA ILE A 27 -4.40 19.36 15.19
C ILE A 27 -5.69 20.15 15.36
N PHE A 28 -6.67 19.98 14.47
CA PHE A 28 -7.92 20.73 14.53
C PHE A 28 -8.72 20.41 15.80
N ARG A 29 -8.83 19.13 16.18
CA ARG A 29 -9.47 18.72 17.44
C ARG A 29 -8.76 19.24 18.67
N THR A 30 -7.43 19.33 18.63
CA THR A 30 -6.64 19.91 19.72
C THR A 30 -6.84 21.42 19.79
N ALA A 31 -6.87 22.11 18.65
CA ALA A 31 -7.12 23.54 18.56
C ALA A 31 -8.51 23.91 19.10
N LEU A 32 -9.55 23.11 18.82
CA LEU A 32 -10.90 23.32 19.38
C LEU A 32 -10.94 23.30 20.91
N ARG A 33 -10.03 22.57 21.58
CA ARG A 33 -9.94 22.57 23.05
C ARG A 33 -9.47 23.90 23.63
N TYR A 34 -8.66 24.65 22.89
CA TYR A 34 -8.08 25.93 23.32
C TYR A 34 -8.78 27.14 22.68
N ALA A 35 -9.40 26.96 21.52
CA ALA A 35 -10.06 27.99 20.73
C ALA A 35 -11.42 27.46 20.21
N PRO A 36 -12.46 27.41 21.06
CA PRO A 36 -13.77 26.85 20.70
C PRO A 36 -14.47 27.64 19.57
N TRP A 37 -14.12 28.90 19.37
CA TRP A 37 -14.65 29.74 18.28
C TRP A 37 -14.31 29.23 16.88
N LEU A 38 -13.41 28.25 16.75
CA LEU A 38 -13.10 27.55 15.49
C LEU A 38 -14.15 26.49 15.10
N GLU A 39 -15.08 26.14 15.99
CA GLU A 39 -16.10 25.09 15.75
C GLU A 39 -16.92 25.30 14.45
N PRO A 40 -17.38 26.53 14.11
CA PRO A 40 -18.09 26.76 12.85
C PRO A 40 -17.24 26.51 11.59
N LEU A 41 -15.91 26.55 11.72
CA LEU A 41 -14.97 26.33 10.62
C LEU A 41 -14.64 24.84 10.43
N GLU A 42 -15.09 23.92 11.30
CA GLU A 42 -14.79 22.49 11.21
C GLU A 42 -15.23 21.89 9.87
N GLY A 43 -16.42 22.26 9.40
CA GLY A 43 -16.95 21.80 8.11
C GLY A 43 -16.09 22.28 6.93
N THR A 44 -15.72 23.57 6.93
CA THR A 44 -14.86 24.17 5.90
C THR A 44 -13.48 23.54 5.91
N PHE A 45 -12.87 23.39 7.09
CA PHE A 45 -11.56 22.74 7.25
C PHE A 45 -11.59 21.29 6.75
N THR A 46 -12.62 20.53 7.12
CA THR A 46 -12.78 19.14 6.68
C THR A 46 -12.96 19.04 5.17
N PHE A 47 -13.77 19.91 4.58
CA PHE A 47 -13.97 19.97 3.13
C PHE A 47 -12.65 20.21 2.39
N PHE A 48 -11.91 21.27 2.73
CA PHE A 48 -10.63 21.58 2.07
C PHE A 48 -9.59 20.48 2.31
N ARG A 49 -9.51 19.93 3.52
CA ARG A 49 -8.60 18.82 3.84
C ARG A 49 -8.87 17.61 2.94
N ILE A 50 -10.14 17.20 2.81
CA ILE A 50 -10.51 16.07 1.95
C ILE A 50 -10.27 16.39 0.47
N ALA A 51 -10.66 17.59 0.01
CA ALA A 51 -10.45 18.01 -1.37
C ALA A 51 -8.96 17.97 -1.76
N ILE A 52 -8.07 18.53 -0.92
CA ILE A 52 -6.63 18.53 -1.16
C ILE A 52 -6.08 17.09 -1.12
N ALA A 53 -6.52 16.26 -0.16
CA ALA A 53 -6.10 14.87 -0.08
C ALA A 53 -6.48 14.08 -1.36
N VAL A 54 -7.68 14.29 -1.90
CA VAL A 54 -8.14 13.66 -3.16
C VAL A 54 -7.30 14.11 -4.34
N VAL A 55 -6.98 15.40 -4.44
CA VAL A 55 -6.11 15.93 -5.51
C VAL A 55 -4.71 15.31 -5.43
N VAL A 56 -4.11 15.29 -4.23
CA VAL A 56 -2.78 14.69 -4.01
C VAL A 56 -2.79 13.20 -4.36
N LEU A 57 -3.81 12.46 -3.94
CA LEU A 57 -3.98 11.04 -4.28
C LEU A 57 -4.09 10.80 -5.78
N THR A 58 -4.87 11.63 -6.46
CA THR A 58 -5.10 11.52 -7.91
C THR A 58 -3.80 11.76 -8.68
N VAL A 59 -3.04 12.80 -8.30
CA VAL A 59 -1.73 13.08 -8.90
C VAL A 59 -0.75 11.94 -8.63
N ALA A 60 -0.68 11.45 -7.40
CA ALA A 60 0.20 10.33 -7.03
C ALA A 60 -0.15 9.05 -7.81
N LEU A 61 -1.44 8.73 -7.95
CA LEU A 61 -1.94 7.59 -8.72
C LEU A 61 -1.62 7.71 -10.21
N PHE A 62 -1.79 8.89 -10.79
CA PHE A 62 -1.51 9.14 -12.20
C PHE A 62 -0.01 8.97 -12.50
N VAL A 63 0.85 9.52 -11.64
CA VAL A 63 2.31 9.34 -11.73
C VAL A 63 2.67 7.86 -11.59
N ALA A 64 2.09 7.15 -10.62
CA ALA A 64 2.33 5.72 -10.43
C ALA A 64 1.89 4.90 -11.66
N HIS A 65 0.67 5.08 -12.16
CA HIS A 65 0.11 4.24 -13.24
C HIS A 65 0.77 4.47 -14.61
N LYS A 66 1.18 5.70 -14.92
CA LYS A 66 1.85 5.98 -16.19
C LYS A 66 3.28 5.39 -16.23
N TRP A 67 3.89 5.09 -15.06
CA TRP A 67 5.33 4.81 -14.98
C TRP A 67 5.69 3.48 -14.28
N LEU A 68 4.76 2.82 -13.59
CA LEU A 68 4.91 1.42 -13.14
C LEU A 68 4.97 0.36 -14.24
N PRO A 69 4.46 0.54 -15.48
CA PRO A 69 4.50 -0.52 -16.50
C PRO A 69 5.91 -0.71 -17.08
N ALA A 70 6.76 -1.43 -16.37
CA ALA A 70 7.95 -2.06 -16.93
C ALA A 70 7.53 -3.26 -17.80
N GLY A 71 7.28 -3.01 -19.09
CA GLY A 71 7.40 -3.99 -20.15
C GLY A 71 6.10 -4.49 -20.80
N HIS A 72 6.12 -4.55 -22.13
CA HIS A 72 5.11 -5.21 -22.95
C HIS A 72 5.15 -6.73 -22.75
N ARG A 73 4.44 -7.23 -21.74
CA ARG A 73 4.15 -8.66 -21.56
C ARG A 73 2.68 -8.89 -21.91
N ARG A 74 2.38 -9.99 -22.63
CA ARG A 74 0.98 -10.40 -22.87
C ARG A 74 0.28 -10.57 -21.52
N LEU A 75 -0.78 -9.78 -21.29
CA LEU A 75 -1.56 -9.74 -20.04
C LEU A 75 -1.96 -11.15 -19.55
N ILE A 76 -2.27 -12.04 -20.49
CA ILE A 76 -2.70 -13.42 -20.23
C ILE A 76 -1.62 -14.25 -19.51
N ALA A 77 -0.34 -13.95 -19.71
CA ALA A 77 0.76 -14.70 -19.11
C ALA A 77 1.07 -14.28 -17.66
N ILE A 78 0.49 -13.18 -17.19
CA ILE A 78 0.67 -12.64 -15.83
C ILE A 78 -0.59 -12.88 -14.97
N LEU A 79 -1.72 -13.20 -15.62
CA LEU A 79 -3.01 -13.50 -15.00
C LEU A 79 -2.95 -14.49 -13.82
N PRO A 80 -2.25 -15.64 -13.89
CA PRO A 80 -2.30 -16.61 -12.80
C PRO A 80 -1.70 -16.08 -11.50
N GLY A 81 -0.57 -15.37 -11.56
CA GLY A 81 0.02 -14.71 -10.40
C GLY A 81 -0.83 -13.55 -9.89
N ILE A 82 -1.48 -12.79 -10.78
CA ILE A 82 -2.42 -11.73 -10.37
C ILE A 82 -3.58 -12.32 -9.56
N VAL A 83 -4.21 -13.39 -10.06
CA VAL A 83 -5.33 -14.06 -9.37
C VAL A 83 -4.86 -14.64 -8.03
N ALA A 84 -3.70 -15.30 -8.00
CA ALA A 84 -3.14 -15.85 -6.76
C ALA A 84 -2.85 -14.75 -5.73
N THR A 85 -2.21 -13.66 -6.15
CA THR A 85 -1.92 -12.51 -5.30
C THR A 85 -3.21 -11.88 -4.76
N LEU A 86 -4.22 -11.65 -5.61
CA LEU A 86 -5.50 -11.07 -5.19
C LEU A 86 -6.23 -11.97 -4.17
N ALA A 87 -6.29 -13.28 -4.42
CA ALA A 87 -6.94 -14.22 -3.51
C ALA A 87 -6.21 -14.26 -2.15
N LEU A 88 -4.88 -14.39 -2.16
CA LEU A 88 -4.07 -14.41 -0.94
C LEU A 88 -4.16 -13.09 -0.17
N TRP A 89 -4.18 -11.95 -0.86
CA TRP A 89 -4.38 -10.65 -0.22
C TRP A 89 -5.76 -10.52 0.43
N LEU A 90 -6.81 -11.00 -0.22
CA LEU A 90 -8.15 -10.97 0.35
C LEU A 90 -8.20 -11.79 1.65
N VAL A 91 -7.65 -13.01 1.61
CA VAL A 91 -7.57 -13.89 2.77
C VAL A 91 -6.72 -13.27 3.88
N ALA A 92 -5.52 -12.78 3.54
CA ALA A 92 -4.61 -12.15 4.50
C ALA A 92 -5.23 -10.89 5.11
N GLY A 93 -5.90 -10.05 4.31
CA GLY A 93 -6.58 -8.85 4.78
C GLY A 93 -7.72 -9.17 5.75
N ILE A 94 -8.55 -10.17 5.44
CA ILE A 94 -9.62 -10.64 6.33
C ILE A 94 -9.03 -11.20 7.63
N ALA A 95 -8.02 -12.07 7.53
CA ALA A 95 -7.39 -12.68 8.70
C ALA A 95 -6.69 -11.64 9.58
N PHE A 96 -5.94 -10.72 8.98
CA PHE A 96 -5.26 -9.64 9.67
C PHE A 96 -6.25 -8.66 10.29
N GLY A 97 -7.36 -8.36 9.62
CA GLY A 97 -8.44 -7.54 10.16
C GLY A 97 -9.08 -8.15 11.41
N ARG A 98 -9.33 -9.47 11.42
CA ARG A 98 -9.82 -10.18 12.62
C ARG A 98 -8.78 -10.15 13.75
N TYR A 99 -7.52 -10.40 13.43
CA TYR A 99 -6.42 -10.31 14.39
C TYR A 99 -6.36 -8.92 15.06
N LEU A 100 -6.51 -7.85 14.28
CA LEU A 100 -6.54 -6.49 14.82
C LEU A 100 -7.74 -6.26 15.75
N ALA A 101 -8.92 -6.75 15.38
CA ALA A 101 -10.14 -6.58 16.18
C ALA A 101 -10.05 -7.28 17.54
N GLU A 102 -9.39 -8.43 17.62
CA GLU A 102 -9.28 -9.22 18.85
C GLU A 102 -8.07 -8.83 19.72
N PHE A 103 -6.92 -8.51 19.10
CA PHE A 103 -5.64 -8.42 19.82
C PHE A 103 -4.95 -7.05 19.76
N ALA A 104 -5.24 -6.19 18.80
CA ALA A 104 -4.47 -4.94 18.63
C ALA A 104 -4.60 -4.01 19.84
N THR A 105 -5.80 -3.89 20.41
CA THR A 105 -6.07 -2.96 21.53
C THR A 105 -5.23 -3.32 22.76
N THR A 106 -5.24 -4.58 23.15
CA THR A 106 -4.44 -5.08 24.29
C THR A 106 -2.96 -4.93 24.02
N TYR A 107 -2.49 -5.33 22.83
CA TYR A 107 -1.08 -5.25 22.47
C TYR A 107 -0.55 -3.79 22.44
N VAL A 108 -1.33 -2.86 21.88
CA VAL A 108 -1.02 -1.42 21.88
C VAL A 108 -1.02 -0.84 23.29
N SER A 109 -1.88 -1.32 24.19
CA SER A 109 -1.90 -0.88 25.58
C SER A 109 -0.65 -1.29 26.37
N TYR A 110 -0.06 -2.46 26.09
CA TYR A 110 1.14 -2.94 26.79
C TYR A 110 2.44 -2.39 26.21
N TYR A 111 2.53 -2.25 24.88
CA TYR A 111 3.78 -1.92 24.19
C TYR A 111 3.78 -0.55 23.49
N ALA A 112 2.72 0.24 23.71
CA ALA A 112 2.57 1.61 23.21
C ALA A 112 2.86 1.74 21.69
N GLY A 113 3.57 2.79 21.27
CA GLY A 113 3.85 3.06 19.85
C GLY A 113 4.70 1.99 19.14
N LEU A 114 5.43 1.14 19.86
CA LEU A 114 6.18 0.04 19.26
C LEU A 114 5.23 -1.02 18.69
N ALA A 115 4.09 -1.25 19.34
CA ALA A 115 3.10 -2.23 18.88
C ALA A 115 2.52 -1.84 17.51
N SER A 116 2.14 -0.58 17.30
CA SER A 116 1.59 -0.14 16.01
C SER A 116 2.61 -0.22 14.88
N ALA A 117 3.88 0.09 15.15
CA ALA A 117 4.97 -0.10 14.19
C ALA A 117 5.18 -1.58 13.84
N MET A 118 5.18 -2.48 14.84
CA MET A 118 5.30 -3.92 14.60
C MET A 118 4.12 -4.49 13.81
N ILE A 119 2.89 -4.09 14.16
CA ILE A 119 1.67 -4.46 13.43
C ILE A 119 1.81 -4.07 11.94
N ALA A 120 2.22 -2.82 11.66
CA ALA A 120 2.42 -2.36 10.29
C ALA A 120 3.51 -3.16 9.55
N LEU A 121 4.62 -3.47 10.22
CA LEU A 121 5.71 -4.26 9.65
C LEU A 121 5.28 -5.69 9.31
N VAL A 122 4.52 -6.34 10.18
CA VAL A 122 3.99 -7.70 9.92
C VAL A 122 3.01 -7.67 8.74
N PHE A 123 2.13 -6.67 8.68
CA PHE A 123 1.23 -6.48 7.54
C PHE A 123 2.01 -6.31 6.23
N LEU A 124 3.01 -5.42 6.22
CA LEU A 124 3.88 -5.20 5.06
C LEU A 124 4.65 -6.46 4.68
N TYR A 125 5.14 -7.23 5.66
CA TYR A 125 5.84 -8.48 5.42
C TYR A 125 4.96 -9.52 4.72
N TRP A 126 3.71 -9.71 5.19
CA TRP A 126 2.75 -10.61 4.53
C TRP A 126 2.43 -10.13 3.12
N THR A 127 2.17 -8.84 2.98
CA THR A 127 1.88 -8.19 1.70
C THR A 127 3.01 -8.40 0.69
N ALA A 128 4.26 -8.16 1.11
CA ALA A 128 5.44 -8.35 0.27
C ALA A 128 5.65 -9.83 -0.08
N SER A 129 5.49 -10.73 0.88
CA SER A 129 5.64 -12.18 0.66
C SER A 129 4.65 -12.71 -0.38
N ILE A 130 3.39 -12.26 -0.31
CA ILE A 130 2.34 -12.61 -1.28
C ILE A 130 2.65 -12.08 -2.68
N PHE A 131 3.20 -10.86 -2.78
CA PHE A 131 3.64 -10.31 -4.07
C PHE A 131 4.81 -11.08 -4.67
N VAL A 132 5.83 -11.37 -3.87
CA VAL A 132 6.99 -12.16 -4.32
C VAL A 132 6.53 -13.55 -4.77
N TYR A 133 5.61 -14.18 -4.03
CA TYR A 133 5.02 -15.46 -4.40
C TYR A 133 4.26 -15.40 -5.73
N GLY A 134 3.38 -14.40 -5.94
CA GLY A 134 2.66 -14.24 -7.20
C GLY A 134 3.61 -13.99 -8.39
N GLY A 135 4.69 -13.24 -8.17
CA GLY A 135 5.77 -13.05 -9.14
C GLY A 135 6.51 -14.36 -9.46
N ALA A 136 6.83 -15.15 -8.44
CA ALA A 136 7.48 -16.46 -8.60
C ALA A 136 6.56 -17.47 -9.32
N LEU A 137 5.25 -17.45 -9.04
CA LEU A 137 4.26 -18.27 -9.71
C LEU A 137 4.18 -17.96 -11.21
N ASN A 138 4.14 -16.67 -11.56
CA ASN A 138 4.20 -16.21 -12.94
C ASN A 138 5.47 -16.68 -13.65
N ALA A 139 6.63 -16.62 -12.97
CA ALA A 139 7.90 -17.07 -13.52
C ALA A 139 7.97 -18.61 -13.70
N ALA A 140 7.40 -19.37 -12.77
CA ALA A 140 7.37 -20.84 -12.83
C ALA A 140 6.49 -21.35 -13.98
N MET A 141 5.34 -20.72 -14.20
CA MET A 141 4.44 -21.06 -15.32
C MET A 141 5.00 -20.65 -16.68
N LEU A 142 5.91 -19.68 -16.72
CA LEU A 142 6.59 -19.24 -17.93
C LEU A 142 7.76 -20.13 -18.34
N ARG A 143 8.31 -20.98 -17.46
CA ARG A 143 9.39 -21.91 -17.85
C ARG A 143 8.84 -22.88 -18.89
N PRO A 144 9.29 -22.82 -20.15
CA PRO A 144 8.94 -23.83 -21.11
C PRO A 144 9.52 -25.17 -20.62
N ARG A 145 8.87 -26.27 -20.97
CA ARG A 145 9.45 -27.62 -20.95
C ARG A 145 10.65 -27.75 -21.92
N SER A 146 11.44 -26.70 -22.15
CA SER A 146 12.56 -26.68 -23.10
C SER A 146 13.77 -27.47 -22.61
N ALA A 147 13.88 -27.74 -21.29
CA ALA A 147 14.88 -28.68 -20.78
C ALA A 147 14.61 -30.12 -21.25
N ALA A 148 13.36 -30.48 -21.59
CA ALA A 148 13.03 -31.80 -22.12
C ALA A 148 13.28 -31.91 -23.64
N THR A 149 13.26 -30.80 -24.39
CA THR A 149 13.54 -30.81 -25.83
C THR A 149 15.04 -30.72 -26.12
N ALA A 150 15.84 -30.03 -25.28
CA ALA A 150 17.30 -30.01 -25.42
C ALA A 150 17.94 -31.39 -25.17
N ALA A 151 17.40 -32.18 -24.23
CA ALA A 151 17.90 -33.53 -23.94
C ALA A 151 17.57 -34.58 -25.03
N ILE A 152 16.64 -34.30 -25.95
CA ILE A 152 16.28 -35.18 -27.07
C ILE A 152 17.05 -34.79 -28.35
N ALA A 153 17.60 -33.58 -28.43
CA ALA A 153 18.41 -33.13 -29.56
C ALA A 153 19.90 -33.57 -29.47
N ASP A 154 20.32 -34.08 -28.31
CA ASP A 154 21.67 -34.60 -28.04
C ASP A 154 21.75 -36.15 -28.06
N ILE A 155 20.72 -36.84 -28.58
CA ILE A 155 20.71 -38.31 -28.83
C ILE A 155 20.47 -38.55 -30.32
#